data_AF-A0A5N8YNM2-F1
#
_entry.id   AF-A0A5N8YNM2-F1
#
_cell.length_a   1.000
_cell.length_b   1.000
_cell.length_c   1.000
_cell.angle_alpha   90.00
_cell.angle_beta   90.00
_cell.angle_gamma   90.00
#
_symmetry.space_group_name_H-M   'P 1'
#
loop_
_entity.id
_entity.type
_entity.pdbx_description
1 polymer ?
#
loop_
_entity_poly.entity_id
_entity_poly.type
_entity_poly.pdbx_seq_one_letter_code
_entity_poly.pdbx_strand_id
1 'polypeptide(L)'
;MTTANNQENNLSPWQPGQSGNPSGRPKGTRDLAGYVLETTDGGKELVDALVSIARGTMPNVAVQEGSRPRKDQQVRPADQLKAIEMLLDRGFGRSPQQLDVAHSVSDRPLEHLSDEVLHLLVENARQLKEGSDVVIEGDGQVVEK
;
A
#
# COMPACT_ATOMS: atom_id res chain seq x y z
N MET A 1 19.28 26.15 0.69
CA MET A 1 19.15 24.79 0.14
C MET A 1 19.68 24.81 -1.28
N THR A 2 20.82 24.18 -1.55
CA THR A 2 21.46 24.18 -2.87
C THR A 2 20.99 22.93 -3.60
N THR A 3 20.07 23.09 -4.56
CA THR A 3 19.58 22.00 -5.40
C THR A 3 20.70 21.52 -6.32
N ALA A 4 21.03 20.23 -6.25
CA ALA A 4 22.06 19.58 -7.04
C ALA A 4 21.64 19.46 -8.51
N ASN A 5 21.77 20.55 -9.27
CA ASN A 5 21.78 20.50 -10.74
C ASN A 5 23.22 20.27 -11.19
N ASN A 6 23.57 19.00 -11.35
CA ASN A 6 24.85 18.59 -11.92
C ASN A 6 24.85 18.90 -13.43
N GLN A 7 25.84 19.66 -13.91
CA GLN A 7 25.93 20.12 -15.30
C GLN A 7 26.19 19.00 -16.32
N GLU A 8 26.46 17.77 -15.86
CA GLU A 8 26.76 16.62 -16.74
C GLU A 8 25.54 15.85 -17.23
N ASN A 9 24.33 16.21 -16.80
CA ASN A 9 23.12 15.58 -17.32
C ASN A 9 22.59 16.39 -18.51
N ASN A 10 22.68 15.82 -19.72
CA ASN A 10 22.05 16.33 -20.96
C ASN A 10 20.50 16.27 -20.91
N LEU A 11 19.90 16.44 -19.74
CA LEU A 11 18.47 16.40 -19.51
C LEU A 11 17.96 17.85 -19.48
N SER A 12 17.11 18.19 -20.43
CA SER A 12 16.43 19.47 -20.44
C SER A 12 15.55 19.63 -19.18
N PRO A 13 15.51 20.82 -18.56
CA PRO A 13 14.61 21.09 -17.46
C PRO A 13 13.16 20.77 -17.83
N TRP A 14 12.47 20.01 -16.97
CA TRP A 14 11.08 19.60 -17.20
C TRP A 14 10.15 20.82 -17.11
N GLN A 15 9.17 20.92 -18.02
CA GLN A 15 8.15 21.96 -17.96
C GLN A 15 7.14 21.66 -16.84
N PRO A 16 6.56 22.69 -16.17
CA PRO A 16 5.47 22.49 -15.24
C PRO A 16 4.32 21.71 -15.88
N GLY A 17 3.88 20.60 -15.25
CA GLY A 17 2.84 19.72 -15.77
C GLY A 17 3.32 18.60 -16.70
N GLN A 18 4.61 18.55 -17.02
CA GLN A 18 5.21 17.49 -17.83
C GLN A 18 5.89 16.46 -16.93
N SER A 19 5.56 15.17 -17.11
CA SER A 19 6.25 14.11 -16.36
C SER A 19 7.71 14.03 -16.80
N GLY A 20 8.63 13.86 -15.84
CA GLY A 20 10.06 13.65 -16.14
C GLY A 20 10.39 12.30 -16.78
N ASN A 21 9.37 11.56 -17.21
CA ASN A 21 9.51 10.27 -17.86
C ASN A 21 8.53 10.20 -19.05
N PRO A 22 8.89 10.80 -20.21
CA PRO A 22 8.01 10.88 -21.38
C PRO A 22 7.75 9.50 -22.03
N SER A 23 8.64 8.53 -21.83
CA SER A 23 8.45 7.15 -22.29
C SER A 23 7.57 6.31 -21.36
N GLY A 24 7.17 6.87 -20.21
CA GLY A 24 6.38 6.20 -19.20
C GLY A 24 7.14 5.03 -18.56
N ARG A 25 6.41 4.13 -17.91
CA ARG A 25 7.02 2.94 -17.30
C ARG A 25 7.77 2.13 -18.38
N PRO A 26 9.04 1.76 -18.16
CA PRO A 26 9.80 0.94 -19.10
C PRO A 26 9.02 -0.31 -19.52
N LYS A 27 8.75 -0.44 -20.81
CA LYS A 27 8.05 -1.59 -21.39
C LYS A 27 8.95 -2.82 -21.23
N GLY A 28 8.44 -3.87 -20.57
CA GLY A 28 9.20 -5.13 -20.35
C GLY A 28 9.29 -5.58 -18.89
N THR A 29 9.17 -4.70 -17.90
CA THR A 29 9.10 -5.12 -16.47
C THR A 29 7.83 -5.89 -16.11
N ARG A 30 6.80 -5.81 -16.97
CA ARG A 30 5.57 -6.60 -16.85
C ARG A 30 5.83 -8.09 -17.09
N ASP A 31 6.84 -8.43 -17.88
CA ASP A 31 7.10 -9.81 -18.27
C ASP A 31 7.66 -10.62 -17.10
N LEU A 32 8.70 -10.11 -16.44
CA LEU A 32 9.27 -10.77 -15.26
C LEU A 32 8.31 -10.77 -14.06
N ALA A 33 7.68 -9.64 -13.75
CA ALA A 33 6.75 -9.57 -12.62
C ALA A 33 5.51 -10.44 -12.87
N GLY A 34 5.01 -10.47 -14.11
CA GLY A 34 3.92 -11.36 -14.53
C GLY A 34 4.32 -12.82 -14.43
N TYR A 35 5.50 -13.18 -14.96
CA TYR A 35 6.06 -14.51 -14.86
C TYR A 35 6.22 -14.98 -13.41
N VAL A 36 6.76 -14.13 -12.52
CA VAL A 36 6.88 -14.47 -11.10
C VAL A 36 5.51 -14.69 -10.48
N LEU A 37 4.54 -13.81 -10.72
CA LEU A 37 3.19 -13.96 -10.17
C LEU A 37 2.50 -15.24 -10.66
N GLU A 38 2.63 -15.55 -11.95
CA GLU A 38 2.04 -16.74 -12.56
C GLU A 38 2.69 -18.03 -12.06
N THR A 39 4.03 -18.04 -11.93
CA THR A 39 4.78 -19.22 -11.51
C THR A 39 4.78 -19.48 -10.01
N THR A 40 4.30 -18.53 -9.19
CA THR A 40 4.34 -18.63 -7.72
C THR A 40 2.97 -18.52 -7.05
N ASP A 41 1.90 -18.83 -7.78
CA ASP A 41 0.50 -18.72 -7.30
C ASP A 41 0.20 -17.34 -6.70
N GLY A 42 0.45 -16.29 -7.49
CA GLY A 42 0.28 -14.90 -7.07
C GLY A 42 1.28 -14.44 -6.01
N GLY A 43 2.42 -15.12 -5.87
CA GLY A 43 3.45 -14.83 -4.86
C GLY A 43 3.30 -15.62 -3.56
N LYS A 44 2.26 -16.46 -3.43
CA LYS A 44 2.02 -17.26 -2.23
C LYS A 44 3.19 -18.19 -1.91
N GLU A 45 3.76 -18.86 -2.90
CA GLU A 45 4.89 -19.77 -2.69
C GLU A 45 6.12 -19.07 -2.11
N LEU A 46 6.37 -17.82 -2.52
CA LEU A 46 7.46 -17.01 -2.01
C LEU A 46 7.21 -16.58 -0.56
N VAL A 47 5.96 -16.27 -0.21
CA VAL A 47 5.56 -15.95 1.15
C VAL A 47 5.68 -17.18 2.05
N ASP A 48 5.23 -18.35 1.60
CA ASP A 48 5.34 -19.61 2.34
C ASP A 48 6.81 -20.00 2.59
N ALA A 49 7.68 -19.74 1.61
CA ALA A 49 9.12 -19.91 1.77
C ALA A 49 9.71 -18.93 2.80
N LEU A 50 9.33 -17.64 2.77
CA LEU A 50 9.76 -16.65 3.77
C LEU A 50 9.28 -17.02 5.18
N VAL A 51 8.04 -17.50 5.32
CA VAL A 51 7.49 -17.98 6.60
C VAL A 51 8.28 -19.20 7.11
N SER A 52 8.67 -20.10 6.20
CA SER A 52 9.52 -21.25 6.54
C SER A 52 10.88 -20.79 7.08
N ILE A 53 11.53 -19.84 6.41
CA ILE A 53 12.82 -19.26 6.84
C ILE A 53 12.66 -18.58 8.20
N ALA A 54 11.62 -17.77 8.40
CA ALA A 54 11.35 -17.10 9.67
C ALA A 54 11.13 -18.08 10.83
N ARG A 55 10.61 -19.28 10.55
CA ARG A 55 10.44 -20.39 11.52
C ARG A 55 11.70 -21.25 11.69
N GLY A 56 12.78 -20.94 10.98
CA GLY A 56 14.04 -21.67 11.03
C GLY A 56 14.07 -22.96 10.20
N THR A 57 13.06 -23.20 9.37
CA THR A 57 13.00 -24.38 8.47
C THR A 57 13.44 -24.00 7.07
N MET A 58 14.35 -24.78 6.47
CA MET A 58 14.77 -24.56 5.09
C MET A 58 13.58 -24.76 4.14
N PRO A 59 13.21 -23.75 3.33
CA PRO A 59 12.17 -23.91 2.32
C PRO A 59 12.65 -24.88 1.24
N ASN A 60 11.71 -25.63 0.67
CA ASN A 60 11.99 -26.53 -0.45
C ASN A 60 12.12 -25.71 -1.75
N VAL A 61 13.17 -24.91 -1.86
CA VAL A 61 13.57 -24.30 -3.12
C VAL A 61 14.39 -25.35 -3.86
N ALA A 62 14.01 -25.67 -5.10
CA ALA A 62 14.75 -26.60 -5.94
C ALA A 62 16.21 -26.13 -6.03
N VAL A 63 17.07 -26.75 -5.23
CA VAL A 63 18.49 -26.50 -5.25
C VAL A 63 18.99 -26.98 -6.60
N GLN A 64 19.84 -26.20 -7.27
CA GLN A 64 20.48 -26.56 -8.55
C GLN A 64 20.83 -28.06 -8.56
N GLU A 65 20.45 -28.77 -9.64
CA GLU A 65 20.62 -30.21 -9.80
C GLU A 65 22.03 -30.64 -9.37
N GLY A 66 22.11 -31.33 -8.24
CA GLY A 66 23.38 -31.83 -7.67
C GLY A 66 23.64 -31.43 -6.21
N SER A 67 22.95 -30.42 -5.68
CA SER A 67 23.11 -30.03 -4.27
C SER A 67 21.97 -30.58 -3.41
N ARG A 68 22.24 -31.69 -2.72
CA ARG A 68 21.29 -32.21 -1.71
C ARG A 68 21.25 -31.23 -0.53
N PRO A 69 20.06 -30.77 -0.09
CA PRO A 69 19.96 -30.02 1.16
C PRO A 69 20.48 -30.91 2.29
N ARG A 70 21.44 -30.41 3.09
CA ARG A 70 21.94 -31.18 4.23
C ARG A 70 20.80 -31.38 5.22
N LYS A 71 20.67 -32.61 5.75
CA LYS A 71 19.66 -33.00 6.74
C LYS A 71 19.65 -32.09 7.98
N ASP A 72 20.78 -31.47 8.28
CA ASP A 72 20.98 -30.54 9.42
C ASP A 72 21.15 -29.09 8.97
N GLN A 73 20.71 -28.73 7.76
CA GLN A 73 20.84 -27.36 7.28
C GLN A 73 19.83 -26.47 8.00
N GLN A 74 20.26 -25.88 9.11
CA GLN A 74 19.49 -24.90 9.83
C GLN A 74 19.66 -23.52 9.19
N VAL A 75 18.57 -22.76 9.15
CA VAL A 75 18.58 -21.37 8.67
C VAL A 75 19.39 -20.51 9.64
N ARG A 76 20.32 -19.69 9.13
CA ARG A 76 21.14 -18.81 9.97
C ARG A 76 20.25 -17.78 10.66
N PRO A 77 20.53 -17.39 11.92
CA PRO A 77 19.72 -16.39 12.63
C PRO A 77 19.56 -15.06 11.86
N ALA A 78 20.58 -14.64 11.12
CA ALA A 78 20.51 -13.44 10.27
C ALA A 78 19.46 -13.56 9.15
N ASP A 79 19.35 -14.74 8.53
CA ASP A 79 18.37 -14.98 7.46
C ASP A 79 16.95 -15.05 8.04
N GLN A 80 16.80 -15.61 9.26
CA GLN A 80 15.52 -15.60 9.99
C GLN A 80 15.08 -14.17 10.31
N LEU A 81 15.98 -13.34 10.87
CA LEU A 81 15.70 -11.93 11.16
C LEU A 81 15.33 -11.17 9.89
N LYS A 82 16.01 -11.43 8.77
CA LYS A 82 15.69 -10.77 7.50
C LYS A 82 14.33 -11.19 6.95
N ALA A 83 13.97 -12.47 7.06
CA ALA A 83 12.65 -12.94 6.66
C ALA A 83 11.54 -12.31 7.51
N ILE A 84 11.76 -12.20 8.83
CA ILE A 84 10.82 -11.53 9.75
C ILE A 84 10.67 -10.05 9.37
N GLU A 85 11.78 -9.33 9.13
CA GLU A 85 11.77 -7.93 8.69
C GLU A 85 10.94 -7.75 7.41
N MET A 86 11.18 -8.58 6.39
CA MET A 86 10.44 -8.52 5.13
C MET A 86 8.94 -8.78 5.29
N LEU A 87 8.58 -9.72 6.17
CA LEU A 87 7.17 -9.99 6.49
C LEU A 87 6.52 -8.85 7.27
N LEU A 88 7.24 -8.21 8.18
CA LEU A 88 6.72 -7.06 8.94
C LEU A 88 6.51 -5.84 8.03
N ASP A 89 7.45 -5.55 7.14
CA ASP A 89 7.39 -4.42 6.21
C ASP A 89 6.26 -4.52 5.19
N ARG A 90 5.76 -5.74 4.92
CA ARG A 90 4.80 -6.01 3.83
C ARG A 90 3.48 -6.61 4.28
N GLY A 91 3.48 -7.43 5.33
CA GLY A 91 2.32 -8.20 5.77
C GLY A 91 1.32 -7.39 6.59
N PHE A 92 1.77 -6.37 7.32
CA PHE A 92 0.90 -5.55 8.18
C PHE A 92 0.44 -4.24 7.51
N GLY A 93 0.84 -4.02 6.26
CA GLY A 93 0.53 -2.81 5.51
C GLY A 93 1.27 -1.57 6.03
N ARG A 94 1.04 -0.42 5.38
CA ARG A 94 1.43 0.88 5.94
C ARG A 94 0.33 1.37 6.85
N SER A 95 0.71 2.08 7.92
CA SER A 95 -0.24 2.83 8.74
C SER A 95 -1.14 3.68 7.82
N PRO A 96 -2.47 3.66 8.02
CA PRO A 96 -3.38 4.53 7.26
C PRO A 96 -2.85 5.95 7.24
N GLN A 97 -2.77 6.56 6.07
CA GLN A 97 -2.38 7.96 5.96
C GLN A 97 -3.42 8.77 6.75
N GLN A 98 -3.02 9.38 7.87
CA GLN A 98 -3.87 10.36 8.53
C GLN A 98 -4.07 11.52 7.56
N LEU A 99 -5.26 11.61 6.98
CA LEU A 99 -5.71 12.77 6.22
C LEU A 99 -6.32 13.73 7.22
N ASP A 100 -5.61 14.82 7.50
CA ASP A 100 -6.25 15.99 8.11
C ASP A 100 -7.10 16.65 7.03
N VAL A 101 -8.33 16.16 6.89
CA VAL A 101 -9.33 16.85 6.09
C VAL A 101 -9.80 18.01 6.96
N ALA A 102 -9.15 19.16 6.78
CA ALA A 102 -9.69 20.44 7.21
C ALA A 102 -10.99 20.68 6.42
N HIS A 103 -12.07 20.03 6.84
CA HIS A 103 -13.40 20.32 6.37
C HIS A 103 -13.77 21.64 7.03
N SER A 104 -13.38 22.76 6.40
CA SER A 104 -14.28 23.88 6.45
C SER A 104 -15.57 23.36 5.82
N VAL A 105 -16.58 23.13 6.67
CA VAL A 105 -17.95 23.26 6.22
C VAL A 105 -17.96 24.69 5.68
N SER A 106 -17.73 24.83 4.38
CA SER A 106 -18.23 26.02 3.72
C SER A 106 -19.71 25.94 4.05
N ASP A 107 -20.21 26.90 4.81
CA ASP A 107 -21.63 27.17 4.92
C ASP A 107 -22.12 27.42 3.49
N ARG A 108 -22.27 26.34 2.71
CA ARG A 108 -22.80 26.37 1.36
C ARG A 108 -24.26 26.67 1.63
N PRO A 109 -24.73 27.89 1.34
CA PRO A 109 -26.12 28.21 1.55
C PRO A 109 -26.92 27.21 0.73
N LEU A 110 -27.97 26.63 1.32
CA LEU A 110 -28.87 25.69 0.63
C LEU A 110 -29.42 26.29 -0.68
N GLU A 111 -29.41 27.61 -0.79
CA GLU A 111 -29.80 28.42 -1.95
C GLU A 111 -29.04 28.09 -3.25
N HIS A 112 -27.85 27.48 -3.17
CA HIS A 112 -27.04 27.11 -4.35
C HIS A 112 -27.15 25.63 -4.73
N LEU A 113 -27.96 24.85 -4.01
CA LEU A 113 -28.22 23.45 -4.33
C LEU A 113 -29.50 23.35 -5.15
N SER A 114 -29.49 22.55 -6.21
CA SER A 114 -30.71 22.21 -6.93
C SER A 114 -31.58 21.26 -6.12
N ASP A 115 -32.88 21.27 -6.38
CA ASP A 115 -33.85 20.38 -5.73
C ASP A 115 -33.47 18.89 -5.85
N GLU A 116 -32.84 18.50 -6.97
CA GLU A 116 -32.31 17.14 -7.19
C GLU A 116 -31.19 16.78 -6.19
N VAL A 117 -30.28 17.73 -5.94
CA VAL A 117 -29.18 17.53 -4.99
C VAL A 117 -29.69 17.52 -3.55
N LEU A 118 -30.70 18.34 -3.24
CA LEU A 118 -31.37 18.33 -1.94
C LEU A 118 -32.07 17.00 -1.68
N HIS A 119 -32.79 16.46 -2.67
CA HIS A 119 -33.43 15.15 -2.55
C HIS A 119 -32.40 14.03 -2.36
N LEU A 120 -31.25 14.10 -3.05
CA LEU A 120 -30.16 13.16 -2.88
C LEU A 120 -29.52 13.24 -1.49
N LEU A 121 -29.40 14.45 -0.92
CA LEU A 121 -28.92 14.63 0.46
C LEU A 121 -29.86 13.99 1.48
N VAL A 122 -31.17 14.19 1.31
CA VAL A 122 -32.20 13.62 2.19
C VAL A 122 -32.19 12.10 2.13
N GLU A 123 -32.07 11.52 0.93
CA GLU A 123 -32.03 10.07 0.76
C GLU A 123 -30.76 9.46 1.38
N ASN A 124 -29.60 10.11 1.21
CA ASN A 124 -28.36 9.70 1.88
C ASN A 124 -28.47 9.78 3.41
N ALA A 125 -29.09 10.85 3.94
CA ALA A 125 -29.31 10.99 5.38
C ALA A 125 -30.26 9.92 5.92
N ARG A 126 -31.30 9.55 5.15
CA ARG A 126 -32.21 8.45 5.48
C ARG A 126 -31.48 7.10 5.49
N GLN A 127 -30.65 6.83 4.48
CA GLN A 127 -29.84 5.61 4.42
C GLN A 127 -28.83 5.53 5.55
N LEU A 128 -28.20 6.63 5.96
CA LEU A 128 -27.31 6.65 7.12
C LEU A 128 -28.08 6.37 8.42
N LYS A 129 -29.29 6.90 8.58
CA LYS A 129 -30.13 6.65 9.75
C LYS A 129 -30.65 5.21 9.79
N GLU A 130 -30.93 4.60 8.64
CA GLU A 130 -31.43 3.23 8.53
C GLU A 130 -30.30 2.18 8.53
N GLY A 131 -29.09 2.56 8.08
CA GLY A 131 -27.91 1.69 8.02
C GLY A 131 -26.99 1.77 9.25
N SER A 132 -27.21 2.70 10.17
CA SER A 132 -26.45 2.82 11.42
C SER A 132 -27.11 2.06 12.57
N ASP A 133 -27.24 0.74 12.42
CA ASP A 133 -27.53 -0.17 13.55
C ASP A 133 -26.27 -0.46 14.41
N VAL A 134 -25.18 0.28 14.17
CA VAL A 134 -24.00 0.30 15.04
C VAL A 134 -24.10 1.54 15.92
N VAL A 135 -24.73 1.35 17.08
CA VAL A 135 -24.64 2.30 18.21
C VAL A 135 -23.18 2.39 18.62
N ILE A 136 -22.51 3.48 18.27
CA ILE A 136 -21.25 3.85 18.93
C ILE A 136 -21.66 4.55 20.22
N GLU A 137 -21.72 3.78 21.30
CA GLU A 137 -21.91 4.30 22.66
C GLU A 137 -20.61 5.01 23.06
N GLY A 138 -20.55 6.32 22.82
CA GLY A 138 -19.45 7.17 23.22
C GLY A 138 -20.00 8.45 23.80
N ASP A 139 -19.77 8.67 25.10
CA ASP A 139 -20.15 9.91 25.78
C ASP A 139 -19.45 11.10 25.13
N GLY A 140 -20.23 11.91 24.41
CA GLY A 140 -19.76 13.17 23.82
C GLY A 140 -19.49 14.20 24.92
N GLN A 141 -18.23 14.53 25.14
CA GLN A 141 -17.85 15.60 26.06
C GLN A 141 -17.83 16.94 25.31
N VAL A 142 -18.70 17.87 25.71
CA VAL A 142 -18.69 19.25 25.20
C VAL A 142 -17.56 20.00 25.89
N VAL A 143 -16.54 20.42 25.13
CA VAL A 143 -15.49 21.31 25.62
C VAL A 143 -15.92 22.74 25.29
N GLU A 144 -16.33 23.49 26.30
CA GLU A 144 -16.50 24.94 26.21
C GLU A 144 -15.12 25.63 26.15
N LYS A 145 -15.08 26.75 25.42
CA LYS A 145 -13.87 27.49 25.06
C LYS A 145 -13.55 28.58 26.07
#